data_AF-A0A0F9D9E8-F1
#
_entry.id   AF-A0A0F9D9E8-F1
#
_cell.length_a   1.000
_cell.length_b   1.000
_cell.length_c   1.000
_cell.angle_alpha   90.00
_cell.angle_beta   90.00
_cell.angle_gamma   90.00
#
_symmetry.space_group_name_H-M   'P 1'
#
loop_
_entity.id
_entity.type
_entity.pdbx_description
1 polymer ?
#
loop_
_entity_poly.entity_id
_entity_poly.type
_entity_poly.pdbx_seq_one_letter_code
_entity_poly.pdbx_strand_id
1 'polypeptide(L)'
;MTKMMRKIRPDLINNKQLLIFCLVVMLGANALAQPSWTVDPGSYSNNMTITGAINLNHEESRDADDIIAAFIDGKCRGIAQPVLQGTVDRYIVYLMVYSNDVSGTIQFKVYDASTVTEVDIDVTMEYTVNGIVGYTEGPYIWSSPTISNKAEILTFSVPGQVDTTVIDEKSISLMMPYGSDITGLVAAFISSPDAAIKVNDVIQTSGISVNDFSSPVNYQVQSADETTEKTFTVSVIYANAIPSDIYLTSNEVAESEGYGTVIGLLSTEDANPDDSHLYSLVSGTGDTDNDSFLISGNELSVNTEIDYETKAGYSIRVQTDDYNGGQFEKQIAITVIDEQEIILNAVNVFSPNN
;
A
#
# COMPACT_ATOMS: atom_id res chain seq x y z
N MET A 1 107.32 35.93 -31.39
CA MET A 1 107.91 37.28 -31.23
C MET A 1 106.90 38.13 -30.46
N THR A 2 107.29 38.60 -29.27
CA THR A 2 106.68 39.76 -28.54
C THR A 2 105.29 39.50 -27.90
N LYS A 3 105.22 39.22 -26.58
CA LYS A 3 104.93 40.17 -25.46
C LYS A 3 103.50 40.75 -25.55
N MET A 4 102.65 40.79 -24.51
CA MET A 4 102.92 41.03 -23.10
C MET A 4 101.66 40.79 -22.24
N MET A 5 101.85 40.14 -21.09
CA MET A 5 101.05 40.29 -19.87
C MET A 5 100.88 41.78 -19.49
N ARG A 6 99.85 42.27 -18.81
CA ARG A 6 99.52 42.14 -17.36
C ARG A 6 98.34 43.11 -17.13
N LYS A 7 97.32 42.87 -16.30
CA LYS A 7 97.41 42.84 -14.83
C LYS A 7 96.13 42.21 -14.24
N ILE A 8 96.35 41.27 -13.33
CA ILE A 8 95.44 40.56 -12.42
C ILE A 8 95.07 41.53 -11.27
N ARG A 9 93.83 41.57 -10.70
CA ARG A 9 93.29 40.74 -9.57
C ARG A 9 92.04 41.49 -8.97
N PRO A 10 91.24 40.95 -8.02
CA PRO A 10 90.46 39.70 -7.93
C PRO A 10 88.94 39.90 -7.70
N ASP A 11 88.19 38.82 -7.94
CA ASP A 11 86.99 38.28 -7.25
C ASP A 11 86.17 39.16 -6.30
N LEU A 12 84.85 39.21 -6.55
CA LEU A 12 83.88 38.72 -5.56
C LEU A 12 82.63 38.13 -6.24
N ILE A 13 82.36 36.90 -5.84
CA ILE A 13 81.26 36.00 -6.23
C ILE A 13 79.93 36.50 -5.65
N ASN A 14 78.81 36.47 -6.43
CA ASN A 14 77.63 35.69 -6.05
C ASN A 14 76.47 35.68 -7.07
N ASN A 15 76.09 34.44 -7.43
CA ASN A 15 74.75 33.87 -7.66
C ASN A 15 73.81 34.39 -8.77
N LYS A 16 73.96 33.72 -9.92
CA LYS A 16 72.93 32.99 -10.72
C LYS A 16 71.46 33.38 -10.52
N GLN A 17 70.83 33.82 -11.63
CA GLN A 17 69.54 33.29 -12.07
C GLN A 17 69.61 32.99 -13.58
N LEU A 18 69.27 31.76 -13.94
CA LEU A 18 69.35 31.16 -15.27
C LEU A 18 67.91 30.93 -15.75
N LEU A 19 67.55 31.53 -16.89
CA LEU A 19 66.35 31.19 -17.65
C LEU A 19 66.48 29.73 -18.16
N ILE A 20 65.46 28.91 -17.91
CA ILE A 20 65.28 27.61 -18.58
C ILE A 20 63.94 27.64 -19.32
N PHE A 21 64.04 27.43 -20.63
CA PHE A 21 62.95 27.22 -21.57
C PHE A 21 62.43 25.78 -21.38
N CYS A 22 61.20 25.59 -20.90
CA CYS A 22 60.57 24.27 -20.88
C CYS A 22 59.85 24.01 -22.20
N LEU A 23 60.41 23.10 -22.99
CA LEU A 23 59.79 22.48 -24.17
C LEU A 23 58.72 21.48 -23.69
N VAL A 24 57.44 21.76 -23.95
CA VAL A 24 56.35 20.81 -23.70
C VAL A 24 56.25 19.85 -24.87
N VAL A 25 56.48 18.56 -24.61
CA VAL A 25 56.14 17.47 -25.53
C VAL A 25 54.66 17.16 -25.30
N MET A 26 53.79 17.51 -26.26
CA MET A 26 52.41 17.01 -26.30
C MET A 26 52.45 15.53 -26.70
N LEU A 27 52.28 14.63 -25.74
CA LEU A 27 51.65 13.34 -26.00
C LEU A 27 50.14 13.57 -25.97
N GLY A 28 49.50 13.45 -27.12
CA GLY A 28 48.03 13.43 -27.23
C GLY A 28 47.49 12.14 -26.62
N ALA A 29 47.25 12.17 -25.31
CA ALA A 29 46.21 11.33 -24.73
C ALA A 29 44.88 11.98 -25.12
N ASN A 30 43.95 11.21 -25.69
CA ASN A 30 42.57 11.64 -25.81
C ASN A 30 42.04 11.81 -24.39
N ALA A 31 42.20 13.00 -23.80
CA ALA A 31 41.50 13.35 -22.58
C ALA A 31 40.02 13.36 -22.94
N LEU A 32 39.26 12.41 -22.38
CA LEU A 32 37.81 12.48 -22.42
C LEU A 32 37.41 13.86 -21.90
N ALA A 33 36.46 14.52 -22.60
CA ALA A 33 36.08 15.88 -22.28
C ALA A 33 35.46 15.91 -20.87
N GLN A 34 36.24 16.39 -19.91
CA GLN A 34 35.76 16.66 -18.56
C GLN A 34 34.82 17.88 -18.58
N PRO A 35 33.89 17.96 -17.61
CA PRO A 35 32.96 19.07 -17.53
C PRO A 35 33.73 20.38 -17.37
N SER A 36 33.23 21.46 -17.96
CA SER A 36 33.85 22.79 -17.88
C SER A 36 33.58 23.49 -16.53
N TRP A 37 33.25 22.75 -15.49
CA TRP A 37 32.90 23.28 -14.18
C TRP A 37 34.16 23.76 -13.46
N THR A 38 34.13 24.99 -12.97
CA THR A 38 35.25 25.59 -12.25
C THR A 38 34.76 26.49 -11.13
N VAL A 39 35.50 26.52 -10.02
CA VAL A 39 35.27 27.45 -8.92
C VAL A 39 36.61 28.07 -8.50
N ASP A 40 36.60 29.36 -8.21
CA ASP A 40 37.71 30.06 -7.55
C ASP A 40 37.36 30.30 -6.07
N PRO A 41 37.87 29.49 -5.13
CA PRO A 41 37.59 29.65 -3.71
C PRO A 41 37.95 31.05 -3.17
N GLY A 42 38.97 31.71 -3.72
CA GLY A 42 39.44 33.02 -3.26
C GLY A 42 38.44 34.16 -3.52
N SER A 43 37.44 33.92 -4.36
CA SER A 43 36.36 34.87 -4.66
C SER A 43 35.22 34.88 -3.62
N TYR A 44 35.28 34.03 -2.59
CA TYR A 44 34.19 33.85 -1.62
C TYR A 44 34.68 33.96 -0.16
N SER A 45 33.79 34.45 0.70
CA SER A 45 34.07 34.69 2.13
C SER A 45 33.55 33.59 3.05
N ASN A 46 32.59 32.78 2.58
CA ASN A 46 31.98 31.70 3.34
C ASN A 46 32.06 30.38 2.58
N ASN A 47 31.99 29.28 3.33
CA ASN A 47 31.88 27.94 2.77
C ASN A 47 30.95 27.05 3.61
N MET A 48 30.55 25.94 3.00
CA MET A 48 29.87 24.80 3.59
C MET A 48 30.63 23.53 3.14
N THR A 49 30.72 22.53 4.01
CA THR A 49 31.34 21.24 3.67
C THR A 49 30.28 20.15 3.62
N ILE A 50 30.30 19.36 2.55
CA ILE A 50 29.45 18.18 2.38
C ILE A 50 30.37 16.97 2.19
N THR A 51 30.29 16.02 3.12
CA THR A 51 30.91 14.70 2.98
C THR A 51 29.85 13.73 2.48
N GLY A 52 30.07 13.16 1.29
CA GLY A 52 29.04 12.35 0.66
C GLY A 52 29.57 11.25 -0.25
N ALA A 53 28.66 10.47 -0.81
CA ALA A 53 28.92 9.44 -1.81
C ALA A 53 27.99 9.63 -3.00
N ILE A 54 28.45 9.24 -4.17
CA ILE A 54 27.70 9.32 -5.42
C ILE A 54 27.00 7.97 -5.63
N ASN A 55 25.70 7.99 -5.90
CA ASN A 55 24.94 6.81 -6.31
C ASN A 55 24.23 7.11 -7.64
N LEU A 56 24.60 6.38 -8.69
CA LEU A 56 23.99 6.53 -10.00
C LEU A 56 23.32 5.21 -10.37
N ASN A 57 22.07 5.27 -10.82
CA ASN A 57 21.30 4.08 -11.20
C ASN A 57 21.23 3.01 -10.09
N HIS A 58 21.05 3.44 -8.84
CA HIS A 58 20.97 2.58 -7.65
C HIS A 58 22.27 1.87 -7.26
N GLU A 59 23.40 2.22 -7.88
CA GLU A 59 24.73 1.72 -7.52
C GLU A 59 25.62 2.86 -7.02
N GLU A 60 26.26 2.68 -5.86
CA GLU A 60 27.28 3.61 -5.40
C GLU A 60 28.48 3.57 -6.34
N SER A 61 28.89 4.75 -6.82
CA SER A 61 30.05 4.85 -7.70
C SER A 61 31.31 4.36 -6.98
N ARG A 62 32.06 3.52 -7.70
CA ARG A 62 33.42 3.11 -7.32
C ARG A 62 34.47 3.71 -8.25
N ASP A 63 34.09 4.72 -9.03
CA ASP A 63 34.97 5.40 -9.97
C ASP A 63 35.61 6.64 -9.30
N ALA A 64 36.94 6.70 -9.34
CA ALA A 64 37.70 7.83 -8.82
C ALA A 64 37.68 9.04 -9.78
N ASP A 65 37.37 8.80 -11.06
CA ASP A 65 37.40 9.80 -12.11
C ASP A 65 36.06 10.57 -12.22
N ASP A 66 35.01 10.11 -11.53
CA ASP A 66 33.75 10.82 -11.38
C ASP A 66 33.96 12.19 -10.72
N ILE A 67 33.11 13.14 -11.07
CA ILE A 67 33.17 14.51 -10.53
C ILE A 67 31.79 14.91 -10.08
N ILE A 68 31.69 15.50 -8.89
CA ILE A 68 30.47 16.20 -8.48
C ILE A 68 30.72 17.69 -8.38
N ALA A 69 29.75 18.47 -8.85
CA ALA A 69 29.73 19.92 -8.71
C ALA A 69 28.46 20.42 -8.03
N ALA A 70 28.62 21.46 -7.22
CA ALA A 70 27.54 22.20 -6.59
C ALA A 70 27.34 23.54 -7.32
N PHE A 71 26.09 23.95 -7.50
CA PHE A 71 25.71 25.18 -8.19
C PHE A 71 24.75 25.99 -7.31
N ILE A 72 24.98 27.30 -7.23
CA ILE A 72 24.03 28.26 -6.65
C ILE A 72 23.75 29.30 -7.73
N ASP A 73 22.47 29.52 -8.05
CA ASP A 73 22.02 30.38 -9.16
C ASP A 73 22.69 30.06 -10.52
N GLY A 74 22.88 28.76 -10.79
CA GLY A 74 23.48 28.26 -12.03
C GLY A 74 25.00 28.45 -12.14
N LYS A 75 25.67 28.99 -11.13
CA LYS A 75 27.14 29.13 -11.11
C LYS A 75 27.77 28.04 -10.26
N CYS A 76 28.82 27.39 -10.76
CA CYS A 76 29.59 26.42 -9.99
C CYS A 76 30.18 27.09 -8.73
N ARG A 77 29.91 26.47 -7.58
CA ARG A 77 30.31 26.88 -6.23
C ARG A 77 31.12 25.84 -5.50
N GLY A 78 31.28 24.65 -6.07
CA GLY A 78 32.08 23.58 -5.51
C GLY A 78 32.28 22.52 -6.57
N ILE A 79 33.45 21.89 -6.56
CA ILE A 79 33.77 20.75 -7.41
C ILE A 79 34.68 19.80 -6.63
N ALA A 80 34.43 18.51 -6.70
CA ALA A 80 35.23 17.51 -6.01
C ALA A 80 35.15 16.15 -6.73
N GLN A 81 36.19 15.33 -6.51
CA GLN A 81 36.25 13.94 -6.96
C GLN A 81 36.15 12.99 -5.76
N PRO A 82 35.61 11.78 -5.95
CA PRO A 82 35.60 10.76 -4.92
C PRO A 82 37.01 10.28 -4.57
N VAL A 83 37.24 10.01 -3.29
CA VAL A 83 38.49 9.43 -2.77
C VAL A 83 38.14 8.16 -2.02
N LEU A 84 38.80 7.04 -2.37
CA LEU A 84 38.63 5.78 -1.65
C LEU A 84 39.06 5.92 -0.19
N GLN A 85 38.13 5.68 0.72
CA GLN A 85 38.36 5.60 2.16
C GLN A 85 38.46 4.13 2.57
N GLY A 86 39.68 3.64 2.74
CA GLY A 86 39.94 2.22 3.03
C GLY A 86 39.39 1.72 4.37
N THR A 87 39.05 2.60 5.31
CA THR A 87 38.41 2.21 6.59
C THR A 87 36.98 1.73 6.42
N VAL A 88 36.29 2.21 5.38
CA VAL A 88 34.89 1.89 5.05
C VAL A 88 34.72 1.21 3.69
N ASP A 89 35.82 0.97 2.98
CA ASP A 89 35.85 0.47 1.59
C ASP A 89 34.91 1.21 0.62
N ARG A 90 34.78 2.52 0.82
CA ARG A 90 33.83 3.39 0.11
C ARG A 90 34.53 4.60 -0.49
N TYR A 91 34.10 5.01 -1.68
CA TYR A 91 34.53 6.26 -2.30
C TYR A 91 33.74 7.42 -1.69
N ILE A 92 34.46 8.36 -1.06
CA ILE A 92 33.88 9.50 -0.35
C ILE A 92 34.33 10.79 -1.03
N VAL A 93 33.38 11.67 -1.27
CA VAL A 93 33.62 13.02 -1.76
C VAL A 93 33.63 13.98 -0.58
N TYR A 94 34.64 14.85 -0.54
CA TYR A 94 34.68 16.01 0.36
C TYR A 94 34.45 17.28 -0.47
N LEU A 95 33.18 17.69 -0.59
CA LEU A 95 32.79 18.84 -1.40
C LEU A 95 32.72 20.10 -0.54
N MET A 96 33.54 21.10 -0.87
CA MET A 96 33.38 22.45 -0.35
C MET A 96 32.50 23.27 -1.30
N VAL A 97 31.44 23.87 -0.76
CA VAL A 97 30.55 24.78 -1.48
C VAL A 97 30.80 26.19 -0.97
N TYR A 98 31.15 27.13 -1.85
CA TYR A 98 31.52 28.49 -1.50
C TYR A 98 30.40 29.49 -1.81
N SER A 99 30.21 30.50 -0.96
CA SER A 99 29.27 31.59 -1.22
C SER A 99 29.68 32.89 -0.51
N ASN A 100 29.18 34.02 -0.99
CA ASN A 100 29.22 35.30 -0.26
C ASN A 100 27.89 35.60 0.45
N ASP A 101 26.82 34.91 0.05
CA ASP A 101 25.52 35.00 0.67
C ASP A 101 25.44 34.06 1.88
N VAL A 102 24.50 34.35 2.79
CA VAL A 102 24.30 33.55 4.01
C VAL A 102 23.33 32.39 3.82
N SER A 103 22.65 32.33 2.68
CA SER A 103 21.65 31.33 2.28
C SER A 103 21.65 31.16 0.76
N GLY A 104 20.97 30.13 0.26
CA GLY A 104 20.78 29.89 -1.16
C GLY A 104 20.53 28.41 -1.42
N THR A 105 19.88 28.10 -2.53
CA THR A 105 19.59 26.71 -2.89
C THR A 105 20.73 26.14 -3.74
N ILE A 106 21.33 25.06 -3.26
CA ILE A 106 22.39 24.30 -3.93
C ILE A 106 21.73 23.25 -4.82
N GLN A 107 22.12 23.24 -6.09
CA GLN A 107 21.83 22.18 -7.06
C GLN A 107 23.11 21.38 -7.30
N PHE A 108 23.01 20.08 -7.60
CA PHE A 108 24.17 19.24 -7.87
C PHE A 108 24.12 18.63 -9.27
N LYS A 109 25.29 18.45 -9.87
CA LYS A 109 25.50 17.63 -11.06
C LYS A 109 26.64 16.67 -10.81
N VAL A 110 26.50 15.45 -11.31
CA VAL A 110 27.58 14.45 -11.35
C VAL A 110 28.00 14.25 -12.79
N TYR A 111 29.30 14.27 -13.05
CA TYR A 111 29.87 13.78 -14.28
C TYR A 111 30.33 12.34 -14.03
N ASP A 112 29.71 11.41 -14.74
CA ASP A 112 30.07 9.99 -14.76
C ASP A 112 31.17 9.80 -15.81
N ALA A 113 32.38 9.51 -15.36
CA ALA A 113 33.54 9.37 -16.23
C ALA A 113 33.48 8.08 -17.07
N SER A 114 32.78 7.06 -16.57
CA SER A 114 32.64 5.77 -17.24
C SER A 114 31.72 5.87 -18.47
N THR A 115 30.67 6.70 -18.38
CA THR A 115 29.73 6.94 -19.48
C THR A 115 29.98 8.25 -20.23
N VAL A 116 30.83 9.13 -19.71
CA VAL A 116 31.15 10.46 -20.26
C VAL A 116 29.89 11.34 -20.34
N THR A 117 29.07 11.32 -19.29
CA THR A 117 27.80 12.06 -19.23
C THR A 117 27.70 12.94 -17.99
N GLU A 118 27.00 14.08 -18.12
CA GLU A 118 26.58 14.89 -16.98
C GLU A 118 25.16 14.49 -16.58
N VAL A 119 24.96 14.16 -15.31
CA VAL A 119 23.71 13.74 -14.69
C VAL A 119 23.30 14.79 -13.68
N ASP A 120 22.08 15.32 -13.83
CA ASP A 120 21.48 16.18 -12.82
C ASP A 120 21.05 15.34 -11.59
N ILE A 121 21.30 15.89 -10.40
CA ILE A 121 20.76 15.34 -9.15
C ILE A 121 19.52 16.15 -8.81
N ASP A 122 18.35 15.51 -8.83
CA ASP A 122 17.06 16.18 -8.70
C ASP A 122 16.80 16.78 -7.30
N VAL A 123 17.57 16.39 -6.29
CA VAL A 123 17.47 16.90 -4.92
C VAL A 123 18.36 18.14 -4.74
N THR A 124 17.78 19.19 -4.16
CA THR A 124 18.51 20.40 -3.76
C THR A 124 18.82 20.43 -2.27
N MET A 125 19.73 21.30 -1.87
CA MET A 125 20.12 21.50 -0.47
C MET A 125 20.19 22.99 -0.15
N GLU A 126 19.74 23.38 1.03
CA GLU A 126 19.91 24.77 1.49
C GLU A 126 21.35 25.01 1.97
N TYR A 127 21.97 26.07 1.45
CA TYR A 127 23.30 26.52 1.85
C TYR A 127 23.26 27.15 3.24
N THR A 128 24.22 26.78 4.08
CA THR A 128 24.42 27.38 5.39
C THR A 128 25.89 27.74 5.61
N VAL A 129 26.15 28.95 6.11
CA VAL A 129 27.52 29.41 6.41
C VAL A 129 28.16 28.51 7.45
N ASN A 130 29.35 27.98 7.14
CA ASN A 130 30.09 26.99 7.93
C ASN A 130 29.29 25.70 8.19
N GLY A 131 28.29 25.41 7.35
CA GLY A 131 27.51 24.18 7.45
C GLY A 131 28.38 22.94 7.24
N ILE A 132 28.05 21.87 7.95
CA ILE A 132 28.67 20.55 7.79
C ILE A 132 27.54 19.54 7.57
N VAL A 133 27.58 18.84 6.44
CA VAL A 133 26.61 17.79 6.10
C VAL A 133 27.36 16.49 5.83
N GLY A 134 26.88 15.41 6.44
CA GLY A 134 27.47 14.08 6.32
C GLY A 134 28.84 13.94 6.99
N TYR A 135 29.29 12.70 7.09
CA TYR A 135 30.61 12.31 7.60
C TYR A 135 30.99 10.96 6.96
N THR A 136 32.23 10.48 7.13
CA THR A 136 32.75 9.32 6.38
C THR A 136 31.89 8.05 6.48
N GLU A 137 31.38 7.74 7.68
CA GLU A 137 30.55 6.54 7.93
C GLU A 137 29.06 6.77 7.64
N GLY A 138 28.62 8.04 7.67
CA GLY A 138 27.26 8.47 7.35
C GLY A 138 27.27 9.57 6.29
N PRO A 139 27.69 9.26 5.05
CA PRO A 139 27.80 10.24 3.99
C PRO A 139 26.42 10.71 3.53
N TYR A 140 26.34 11.94 3.05
CA TYR A 140 25.19 12.35 2.25
C TYR A 140 25.22 11.65 0.88
N ILE A 141 24.10 11.08 0.45
CA ILE A 141 24.03 10.33 -0.81
C ILE A 141 23.47 11.23 -1.90
N TRP A 142 24.31 11.62 -2.86
CA TRP A 142 23.83 12.23 -4.10
C TRP A 142 23.36 11.12 -5.03
N SER A 143 22.04 11.03 -5.22
CA SER A 143 21.43 9.97 -6.02
C SER A 143 20.69 10.49 -7.25
N SER A 144 20.91 9.82 -8.38
CA SER A 144 20.09 9.99 -9.58
C SER A 144 19.84 8.61 -10.22
N PRO A 145 18.57 8.13 -10.29
CA PRO A 145 17.38 8.79 -9.74
C PRO A 145 17.45 8.92 -8.21
N THR A 146 16.66 9.83 -7.64
CA THR A 146 16.59 9.99 -6.18
C THR A 146 16.13 8.69 -5.52
N ILE A 147 16.91 8.20 -4.56
CA ILE A 147 16.53 7.03 -3.77
C ILE A 147 15.41 7.44 -2.80
N SER A 148 14.29 6.71 -2.82
CA SER A 148 13.13 7.07 -2.01
C SER A 148 13.37 6.82 -0.53
N ASN A 149 13.08 7.81 0.31
CA ASN A 149 13.01 7.67 1.77
C ASN A 149 11.62 7.26 2.27
N LYS A 150 10.70 6.94 1.36
CA LYS A 150 9.33 6.56 1.73
C LYS A 150 9.26 5.06 1.99
N ALA A 151 8.60 4.68 3.07
CA ALA A 151 8.27 3.31 3.41
C ALA A 151 6.74 3.15 3.42
N GLU A 152 6.13 3.05 2.23
CA GLU A 152 4.68 3.04 2.08
C GLU A 152 4.20 1.84 1.26
N ILE A 153 3.01 1.34 1.58
CA ILE A 153 2.23 0.44 0.71
C ILE A 153 1.15 1.30 0.06
N LEU A 154 1.21 1.42 -1.26
CA LEU A 154 0.33 2.26 -2.07
C LEU A 154 -0.95 1.51 -2.49
N THR A 155 -0.82 0.22 -2.76
CA THR A 155 -1.96 -0.66 -3.04
C THR A 155 -1.73 -2.00 -2.38
N PHE A 156 -2.82 -2.67 -2.00
CA PHE A 156 -2.76 -4.03 -1.46
C PHE A 156 -4.06 -4.74 -1.82
N SER A 157 -3.98 -6.01 -2.20
CA SER A 157 -5.13 -6.84 -2.56
C SER A 157 -4.82 -8.31 -2.41
N VAL A 158 -5.87 -9.12 -2.24
CA VAL A 158 -5.81 -10.58 -2.21
C VAL A 158 -6.92 -11.17 -3.12
N PRO A 159 -6.72 -12.37 -3.67
CA PRO A 159 -7.75 -13.05 -4.45
C PRO A 159 -9.04 -13.28 -3.63
N GLY A 160 -10.20 -13.04 -4.25
CA GLY A 160 -11.50 -13.34 -3.64
C GLY A 160 -12.07 -12.27 -2.71
N GLN A 161 -11.38 -11.13 -2.51
CA GLN A 161 -11.94 -10.00 -1.75
C GLN A 161 -13.18 -9.41 -2.43
N VAL A 162 -14.13 -8.89 -1.64
CA VAL A 162 -15.44 -8.39 -2.11
C VAL A 162 -15.63 -6.88 -1.99
N ASP A 163 -14.62 -6.17 -1.49
CA ASP A 163 -14.60 -4.72 -1.45
C ASP A 163 -13.20 -4.19 -1.77
N THR A 164 -13.10 -2.88 -2.00
CA THR A 164 -11.85 -2.14 -2.08
C THR A 164 -11.08 -2.23 -0.78
N THR A 165 -9.76 -2.41 -0.89
CA THR A 165 -8.88 -2.43 0.28
C THR A 165 -8.78 -1.04 0.89
N VAL A 166 -8.98 -0.94 2.19
CA VAL A 166 -8.74 0.29 2.95
C VAL A 166 -7.32 0.27 3.50
N ILE A 167 -6.53 1.29 3.16
CA ILE A 167 -5.19 1.51 3.70
C ILE A 167 -5.22 2.81 4.49
N ASP A 168 -5.23 2.68 5.81
CA ASP A 168 -5.01 3.77 6.75
C ASP A 168 -3.55 3.73 7.21
N GLU A 169 -2.99 4.85 7.68
CA GLU A 169 -1.55 5.09 7.89
C GLU A 169 -0.65 3.87 8.18
N LYS A 170 -1.07 2.92 9.02
CA LYS A 170 -0.37 1.66 9.32
C LYS A 170 -1.27 0.42 9.35
N SER A 171 -2.50 0.49 8.87
CA SER A 171 -3.45 -0.63 8.87
C SER A 171 -4.04 -0.86 7.49
N ILE A 172 -4.10 -2.14 7.09
CA ILE A 172 -4.68 -2.57 5.83
C ILE A 172 -5.82 -3.54 6.16
N SER A 173 -7.04 -3.20 5.74
CA SER A 173 -8.23 -4.02 5.99
C SER A 173 -8.71 -4.65 4.69
N LEU A 174 -8.80 -5.98 4.68
CA LEU A 174 -9.25 -6.78 3.54
C LEU A 174 -10.65 -7.35 3.84
N MET A 175 -11.64 -7.01 3.02
CA MET A 175 -12.99 -7.58 3.16
C MET A 175 -13.12 -8.85 2.31
N MET A 176 -13.35 -9.98 2.98
CA MET A 176 -13.52 -11.29 2.36
C MET A 176 -14.97 -11.78 2.51
N PRO A 177 -15.49 -12.61 1.59
CA PRO A 177 -16.73 -13.35 1.83
C PRO A 177 -16.63 -14.16 3.12
N TYR A 178 -17.73 -14.23 3.87
CA TYR A 178 -17.81 -15.07 5.08
C TYR A 178 -17.36 -16.51 4.79
N GLY A 179 -16.58 -17.09 5.70
CA GLY A 179 -16.11 -18.47 5.60
C GLY A 179 -15.02 -18.72 4.54
N SER A 180 -14.48 -17.66 3.91
CA SER A 180 -13.35 -17.81 2.98
C SER A 180 -12.14 -18.44 3.66
N ASP A 181 -11.45 -19.35 2.95
CA ASP A 181 -10.15 -19.84 3.40
C ASP A 181 -9.09 -18.77 3.15
N ILE A 182 -8.49 -18.27 4.24
CA ILE A 182 -7.49 -17.19 4.23
C ILE A 182 -6.11 -17.66 4.70
N THR A 183 -5.88 -18.97 4.81
CA THR A 183 -4.66 -19.54 5.39
C THR A 183 -3.46 -19.58 4.44
N GLY A 184 -3.67 -19.23 3.16
CA GLY A 184 -2.63 -19.32 2.13
C GLY A 184 -2.85 -18.38 0.96
N LEU A 185 -3.12 -17.10 1.24
CA LEU A 185 -3.38 -16.11 0.19
C LEU A 185 -2.08 -15.51 -0.34
N VAL A 186 -2.06 -15.25 -1.65
CA VAL A 186 -0.98 -14.52 -2.34
C VAL A 186 -1.43 -13.09 -2.55
N ALA A 187 -0.79 -12.15 -1.85
CA ALA A 187 -1.13 -10.73 -1.95
C ALA A 187 -0.49 -10.08 -3.19
N ALA A 188 -1.22 -9.16 -3.82
CA ALA A 188 -0.69 -8.25 -4.84
C ALA A 188 -0.68 -6.82 -4.29
N PHE A 189 0.50 -6.21 -4.26
CA PHE A 189 0.75 -4.88 -3.72
C PHE A 189 1.71 -4.05 -4.58
N ILE A 190 1.61 -2.73 -4.43
CA ILE A 190 2.55 -1.74 -4.96
C ILE A 190 3.04 -0.94 -3.75
N SER A 191 4.35 -0.73 -3.65
CA SER A 191 4.98 0.06 -2.57
C SER A 191 5.51 1.39 -3.08
N SER A 192 6.06 2.19 -2.17
CA SER A 192 7.00 3.24 -2.56
C SER A 192 8.15 2.66 -3.41
N PRO A 193 8.76 3.46 -4.31
CA PRO A 193 9.81 2.99 -5.21
C PRO A 193 10.94 2.28 -4.46
N ASP A 194 11.29 1.09 -4.94
CA ASP A 194 12.37 0.23 -4.46
C ASP A 194 12.35 -0.13 -2.97
N ALA A 195 11.21 0.09 -2.30
CA ALA A 195 11.04 -0.31 -0.91
C ALA A 195 11.08 -1.84 -0.77
N ALA A 196 11.83 -2.31 0.22
CA ALA A 196 11.89 -3.72 0.58
C ALA A 196 10.77 -4.07 1.56
N ILE A 197 10.02 -5.14 1.29
CA ILE A 197 8.90 -5.58 2.14
C ILE A 197 9.21 -6.95 2.72
N LYS A 198 9.02 -7.11 4.03
CA LYS A 198 9.25 -8.36 4.77
C LYS A 198 8.07 -8.71 5.67
N VAL A 199 7.81 -9.99 5.85
CA VAL A 199 6.95 -10.54 6.90
C VAL A 199 7.80 -11.54 7.67
N ASN A 200 7.94 -11.35 9.00
CA ASN A 200 8.82 -12.18 9.84
C ASN A 200 10.24 -12.36 9.26
N ASP A 201 10.85 -11.25 8.83
CA ASP A 201 12.16 -11.19 8.16
C ASP A 201 12.27 -11.88 6.78
N VAL A 202 11.19 -12.49 6.28
CA VAL A 202 11.14 -13.09 4.94
C VAL A 202 10.68 -12.05 3.92
N ILE A 203 11.47 -11.83 2.87
CA ILE A 203 11.15 -10.92 1.76
C ILE A 203 9.83 -11.34 1.10
N GLN A 204 8.94 -10.37 0.92
CA GLN A 204 7.65 -10.52 0.25
C GLN A 204 7.78 -10.07 -1.20
N THR A 205 7.36 -10.94 -2.12
CA THR A 205 7.27 -10.62 -3.55
C THR A 205 5.80 -10.53 -3.95
N SER A 206 5.39 -9.36 -4.45
CA SER A 206 4.02 -9.09 -4.89
C SER A 206 3.56 -10.12 -5.93
N GLY A 207 2.38 -10.69 -5.71
CA GLY A 207 1.80 -11.72 -6.58
C GLY A 207 2.47 -13.10 -6.47
N ILE A 208 3.40 -13.31 -5.52
CA ILE A 208 4.12 -14.59 -5.36
C ILE A 208 4.09 -15.09 -3.91
N SER A 209 4.45 -14.25 -2.94
CA SER A 209 4.58 -14.69 -1.55
C SER A 209 3.21 -15.06 -0.95
N VAL A 210 3.16 -16.24 -0.32
CA VAL A 210 1.99 -16.78 0.37
C VAL A 210 2.03 -16.37 1.84
N ASN A 211 0.89 -15.90 2.37
CA ASN A 211 0.73 -15.63 3.80
C ASN A 211 -0.58 -16.23 4.32
N ASP A 212 -0.55 -16.61 5.60
CA ASP A 212 -1.72 -16.97 6.39
C ASP A 212 -2.27 -15.71 7.07
N PHE A 213 -3.49 -15.33 6.73
CA PHE A 213 -4.18 -14.15 7.29
C PHE A 213 -5.22 -14.51 8.36
N SER A 214 -5.22 -15.75 8.88
CA SER A 214 -6.05 -16.16 10.02
C SER A 214 -5.80 -15.35 11.29
N SER A 215 -4.65 -14.67 11.36
CA SER A 215 -4.33 -13.61 12.32
C SER A 215 -3.73 -12.41 11.57
N PRO A 216 -3.78 -11.19 12.16
CA PRO A 216 -3.18 -10.03 11.53
C PRO A 216 -1.70 -10.23 11.19
N VAL A 217 -1.31 -9.86 9.97
CA VAL A 217 0.04 -10.06 9.44
C VAL A 217 0.77 -8.71 9.37
N ASN A 218 1.97 -8.64 9.96
CA ASN A 218 2.77 -7.42 9.96
C ASN A 218 3.72 -7.40 8.75
N TYR A 219 3.45 -6.49 7.82
CA TYR A 219 4.31 -6.17 6.69
C TYR A 219 5.27 -5.04 7.08
N GLN A 220 6.54 -5.37 7.26
CA GLN A 220 7.61 -4.41 7.51
C GLN A 220 8.11 -3.88 6.17
N VAL A 221 8.02 -2.57 5.97
CA VAL A 221 8.42 -1.86 4.76
C VAL A 221 9.62 -1.01 5.09
N GLN A 222 10.74 -1.24 4.41
CA GLN A 222 11.95 -0.45 4.50
C GLN A 222 12.07 0.41 3.25
N SER A 223 12.32 1.71 3.41
CA SER A 223 12.56 2.62 2.29
C SER A 223 13.82 2.22 1.51
N ALA A 224 13.90 2.65 0.25
CA ALA A 224 15.02 2.32 -0.62
C ALA A 224 16.36 2.87 -0.13
N ASP A 225 16.35 3.98 0.61
CA ASP A 225 17.55 4.56 1.23
C ASP A 225 17.84 3.97 2.63
N GLU A 226 17.04 3.00 3.08
CA GLU A 226 17.12 2.33 4.37
C GLU A 226 16.95 3.24 5.60
N THR A 227 16.58 4.51 5.43
CA THR A 227 16.48 5.46 6.56
C THR A 227 15.14 5.42 7.27
N THR A 228 14.10 4.88 6.62
CA THR A 228 12.74 4.83 7.13
C THR A 228 12.22 3.41 7.11
N GLU A 229 11.63 2.99 8.22
CA GLU A 229 10.94 1.72 8.35
C GLU A 229 9.53 1.94 8.88
N LYS A 230 8.56 1.24 8.29
CA LYS A 230 7.15 1.31 8.67
C LYS A 230 6.54 -0.08 8.66
N THR A 231 5.78 -0.40 9.70
CA THR A 231 5.02 -1.65 9.78
C THR A 231 3.56 -1.38 9.49
N PHE A 232 3.01 -2.11 8.52
CA PHE A 232 1.59 -2.17 8.21
C PHE A 232 1.00 -3.46 8.75
N THR A 233 -0.03 -3.37 9.58
CA THR A 233 -0.78 -4.53 10.05
C THR A 233 -1.92 -4.81 9.09
N VAL A 234 -1.87 -5.95 8.42
CA VAL A 234 -2.88 -6.42 7.47
C VAL A 234 -3.85 -7.35 8.20
N SER A 235 -5.13 -7.02 8.19
CA SER A 235 -6.19 -7.79 8.83
C SER A 235 -7.28 -8.15 7.83
N VAL A 236 -7.86 -9.34 7.97
CA VAL A 236 -9.06 -9.74 7.25
C VAL A 236 -10.28 -9.47 8.12
N ILE A 237 -11.31 -8.87 7.50
CA ILE A 237 -12.67 -8.79 8.03
C ILE A 237 -13.60 -9.53 7.07
N TYR A 238 -14.68 -10.10 7.60
CA TYR A 238 -15.66 -10.80 6.79
C TYR A 238 -16.84 -9.90 6.47
N ALA A 239 -17.30 -9.96 5.22
CA ALA A 239 -18.63 -9.50 4.85
C ALA A 239 -19.68 -10.39 5.54
N ASN A 240 -20.88 -9.84 5.71
CA ASN A 240 -22.03 -10.59 6.20
C ASN A 240 -22.37 -11.75 5.24
N ALA A 241 -22.68 -12.94 5.76
CA ALA A 241 -23.28 -14.00 4.95
C ALA A 241 -24.76 -13.69 4.79
N ILE A 242 -25.29 -13.92 3.59
CA ILE A 242 -26.71 -13.71 3.33
C ILE A 242 -27.46 -14.99 3.76
N PRO A 243 -28.65 -14.87 4.38
CA PRO A 243 -29.57 -15.98 4.60
C PRO A 243 -29.73 -16.88 3.37
N SER A 244 -29.79 -18.19 3.59
CA SER A 244 -29.76 -19.19 2.52
C SER A 244 -31.01 -20.06 2.43
N ASP A 245 -31.78 -20.18 3.52
CA ASP A 245 -33.08 -20.83 3.49
C ASP A 245 -34.01 -20.35 4.62
N ILE A 246 -35.31 -20.63 4.46
CA ILE A 246 -36.34 -20.46 5.50
C ILE A 246 -37.01 -21.81 5.75
N TYR A 247 -37.13 -22.18 7.01
CA TYR A 247 -37.87 -23.35 7.47
C TYR A 247 -39.11 -22.94 8.26
N LEU A 248 -40.13 -23.78 8.21
CA LEU A 248 -41.35 -23.66 8.99
C LEU A 248 -41.58 -25.01 9.69
N THR A 249 -41.82 -25.00 11.00
CA THR A 249 -41.90 -26.24 11.80
C THR A 249 -43.06 -27.16 11.43
N SER A 250 -44.16 -26.60 10.93
CA SER A 250 -45.29 -27.33 10.35
C SER A 250 -45.90 -26.45 9.27
N ASN A 251 -46.29 -27.04 8.15
CA ASN A 251 -46.97 -26.39 7.05
C ASN A 251 -48.37 -26.96 6.81
N GLU A 252 -48.95 -27.58 7.84
CA GLU A 252 -50.29 -28.16 7.81
C GLU A 252 -51.17 -27.51 8.87
N VAL A 253 -52.44 -27.30 8.53
CA VAL A 253 -53.46 -26.79 9.45
C VAL A 253 -54.76 -27.54 9.21
N ALA A 254 -55.43 -28.00 10.27
CA ALA A 254 -56.75 -28.63 10.13
C ALA A 254 -57.81 -27.57 9.85
N GLU A 255 -58.80 -27.89 9.04
CA GLU A 255 -59.89 -26.95 8.71
C GLU A 255 -60.77 -26.58 9.91
N SER A 256 -60.77 -27.40 10.96
CA SER A 256 -61.46 -27.07 12.21
C SER A 256 -60.75 -25.98 13.03
N GLU A 257 -59.52 -25.62 12.65
CA GLU A 257 -58.73 -24.57 13.29
C GLU A 257 -59.15 -23.17 12.82
N GLY A 258 -59.33 -22.27 13.79
CA GLY A 258 -59.87 -20.94 13.54
C GLY A 258 -58.84 -19.87 13.23
N TYR A 259 -59.36 -18.65 13.03
CA TYR A 259 -58.56 -17.43 12.97
C TYR A 259 -57.58 -17.35 14.14
N GLY A 260 -56.32 -17.04 13.84
CA GLY A 260 -55.25 -16.88 14.83
C GLY A 260 -54.57 -18.19 15.25
N THR A 261 -55.01 -19.36 14.76
CA THR A 261 -54.28 -20.61 15.01
C THR A 261 -52.86 -20.50 14.45
N VAL A 262 -51.87 -20.83 15.29
CA VAL A 262 -50.46 -20.87 14.91
C VAL A 262 -50.20 -22.18 14.15
N ILE A 263 -49.71 -22.04 12.93
CA ILE A 263 -49.37 -23.16 12.05
C ILE A 263 -47.98 -23.68 12.42
N GLY A 264 -47.03 -22.78 12.63
CA GLY A 264 -45.66 -23.14 12.97
C GLY A 264 -44.76 -21.95 13.24
N LEU A 265 -43.53 -22.26 13.62
CA LEU A 265 -42.46 -21.30 13.84
C LEU A 265 -41.54 -21.25 12.63
N LEU A 266 -41.16 -20.05 12.24
CA LEU A 266 -40.17 -19.76 11.22
C LEU A 266 -38.77 -19.79 11.83
N SER A 267 -37.82 -20.31 11.05
CA SER A 267 -36.38 -20.25 11.33
C SER A 267 -35.60 -20.07 10.03
N THR A 268 -34.44 -19.44 10.08
CA THR A 268 -33.59 -19.15 8.91
C THR A 268 -32.31 -19.96 8.95
N GLU A 269 -31.85 -20.44 7.80
CA GLU A 269 -30.50 -20.97 7.62
C GLU A 269 -29.55 -19.84 7.25
N ASP A 270 -28.66 -19.51 8.19
CA ASP A 270 -27.66 -18.46 8.04
C ASP A 270 -26.29 -18.98 8.50
N ALA A 271 -25.23 -18.59 7.79
CA ALA A 271 -23.88 -18.97 8.16
C ALA A 271 -23.34 -18.13 9.33
N ASN A 272 -23.95 -16.98 9.62
CA ASN A 272 -23.65 -16.14 10.77
C ASN A 272 -24.47 -16.59 12.00
N PRO A 273 -23.87 -17.26 13.01
CA PRO A 273 -24.61 -17.91 14.09
C PRO A 273 -25.23 -16.94 15.11
N ASP A 274 -24.74 -15.70 15.17
CA ASP A 274 -25.20 -14.67 16.11
C ASP A 274 -26.23 -13.71 15.48
N ASP A 275 -26.61 -13.95 14.23
CA ASP A 275 -27.56 -13.10 13.51
C ASP A 275 -28.98 -13.29 14.03
N SER A 276 -29.75 -12.21 13.96
CA SER A 276 -31.17 -12.19 14.31
C SER A 276 -31.98 -11.99 13.04
N HIS A 277 -33.08 -12.73 12.90
CA HIS A 277 -33.87 -12.71 11.68
C HIS A 277 -35.27 -12.14 11.91
N LEU A 278 -35.69 -11.24 11.02
CA LEU A 278 -37.06 -10.75 10.92
C LEU A 278 -37.79 -11.45 9.77
N TYR A 279 -39.02 -11.87 10.03
CA TYR A 279 -39.87 -12.50 9.03
C TYR A 279 -41.00 -11.56 8.57
N SER A 280 -41.30 -11.59 7.28
CA SER A 280 -42.44 -10.85 6.71
C SER A 280 -43.03 -11.56 5.50
N LEU A 281 -44.30 -11.27 5.20
CA LEU A 281 -44.94 -11.68 3.96
C LEU A 281 -44.66 -10.62 2.89
N VAL A 282 -44.18 -11.05 1.72
CA VAL A 282 -43.78 -10.14 0.64
C VAL A 282 -44.41 -10.53 -0.70
N SER A 283 -44.58 -9.56 -1.59
CA SER A 283 -45.13 -9.81 -2.92
C SER A 283 -44.13 -10.54 -3.83
N GLY A 284 -44.60 -11.41 -4.72
CA GLY A 284 -43.75 -12.15 -5.66
C GLY A 284 -44.37 -13.46 -6.14
N THR A 285 -43.60 -14.29 -6.83
CA THR A 285 -44.11 -15.62 -7.21
C THR A 285 -44.39 -16.46 -5.96
N GLY A 286 -45.63 -16.93 -5.84
CA GLY A 286 -46.09 -17.74 -4.71
C GLY A 286 -46.75 -16.94 -3.58
N ASP A 287 -47.03 -15.65 -3.77
CA ASP A 287 -47.64 -14.74 -2.78
C ASP A 287 -49.18 -14.73 -2.78
N THR A 288 -49.82 -15.55 -3.62
CA THR A 288 -51.26 -15.49 -3.93
C THR A 288 -52.14 -15.46 -2.69
N ASP A 289 -51.71 -16.10 -1.61
CA ASP A 289 -52.48 -16.24 -0.39
C ASP A 289 -51.91 -15.50 0.82
N ASN A 290 -50.96 -14.59 0.63
CA ASN A 290 -50.34 -13.86 1.75
C ASN A 290 -51.38 -13.23 2.70
N ASP A 291 -52.45 -12.64 2.18
CA ASP A 291 -53.50 -12.00 2.99
C ASP A 291 -54.26 -12.98 3.91
N SER A 292 -54.21 -14.28 3.62
CA SER A 292 -54.81 -15.35 4.43
C SER A 292 -54.01 -15.70 5.69
N PHE A 293 -52.82 -15.12 5.87
CA PHE A 293 -51.91 -15.44 6.96
C PHE A 293 -51.32 -14.18 7.61
N LEU A 294 -50.82 -14.34 8.84
CA LEU A 294 -50.08 -13.32 9.56
C LEU A 294 -48.77 -13.89 10.09
N ILE A 295 -47.76 -13.02 10.18
CA ILE A 295 -46.51 -13.31 10.86
C ILE A 295 -46.39 -12.37 12.06
N SER A 296 -46.17 -12.95 13.26
CA SER A 296 -45.87 -12.20 14.48
C SER A 296 -44.59 -12.73 15.12
N GLY A 297 -43.52 -11.95 15.12
CA GLY A 297 -42.20 -12.45 15.47
C GLY A 297 -41.77 -13.52 14.46
N ASN A 298 -41.67 -14.77 14.91
CA ASN A 298 -41.45 -15.93 14.05
C ASN A 298 -42.65 -16.89 13.98
N GLU A 299 -43.81 -16.53 14.53
CA GLU A 299 -45.02 -17.35 14.44
C GLU A 299 -45.79 -17.03 13.15
N LEU A 300 -46.07 -18.06 12.34
CA LEU A 300 -47.02 -17.98 11.23
C LEU A 300 -48.38 -18.46 11.71
N SER A 301 -49.42 -17.65 11.50
CA SER A 301 -50.80 -17.97 11.90
C SER A 301 -51.82 -17.71 10.81
N VAL A 302 -52.96 -18.37 10.93
CA VAL A 302 -54.13 -18.19 10.05
C VAL A 302 -54.79 -16.83 10.29
N ASN A 303 -55.16 -16.13 9.22
CA ASN A 303 -55.83 -14.81 9.25
C ASN A 303 -57.17 -14.79 8.50
N THR A 304 -57.68 -15.96 8.12
CA THR A 304 -58.94 -16.11 7.38
C THR A 304 -59.64 -17.41 7.81
N GLU A 305 -60.84 -17.64 7.29
CA GLU A 305 -61.50 -18.95 7.44
C GLU A 305 -60.81 -19.97 6.52
N ILE A 306 -60.53 -21.15 7.05
CA ILE A 306 -59.91 -22.27 6.35
C ILE A 306 -60.97 -23.37 6.23
N ASP A 307 -61.14 -23.90 5.03
CA ASP A 307 -62.15 -24.90 4.69
C ASP A 307 -61.58 -25.76 3.55
N TYR A 308 -61.42 -27.07 3.78
CA TYR A 308 -60.76 -27.96 2.84
C TYR A 308 -61.52 -28.05 1.51
N GLU A 309 -62.84 -28.18 1.58
CA GLU A 309 -63.75 -28.27 0.44
C GLU A 309 -63.68 -27.03 -0.45
N THR A 310 -63.47 -25.85 0.15
CA THR A 310 -63.27 -24.61 -0.59
C THR A 310 -61.86 -24.50 -1.15
N LYS A 311 -60.84 -24.78 -0.31
CA LYS A 311 -59.43 -24.62 -0.70
C LYS A 311 -58.51 -25.50 0.16
N ALA A 312 -58.14 -26.65 -0.39
CA ALA A 312 -57.24 -27.62 0.24
C ALA A 312 -55.78 -27.17 0.44
N GLY A 313 -55.36 -26.01 -0.08
CA GLY A 313 -53.99 -25.54 0.09
C GLY A 313 -53.75 -24.11 -0.37
N TYR A 314 -52.75 -23.49 0.24
CA TYR A 314 -52.40 -22.09 0.08
C TYR A 314 -50.92 -21.93 -0.25
N SER A 315 -50.58 -20.82 -0.91
CA SER A 315 -49.20 -20.45 -1.21
C SER A 315 -48.89 -19.06 -0.65
N ILE A 316 -47.86 -18.99 0.20
CA ILE A 316 -47.33 -17.74 0.74
C ILE A 316 -45.88 -17.53 0.32
N ARG A 317 -45.45 -16.27 0.31
CA ARG A 317 -44.08 -15.86 0.05
C ARG A 317 -43.54 -15.15 1.29
N VAL A 318 -42.60 -15.81 1.97
CA VAL A 318 -42.00 -15.32 3.21
C VAL A 318 -40.60 -14.80 2.91
N GLN A 319 -40.25 -13.63 3.45
CA GLN A 319 -38.90 -13.09 3.48
C GLN A 319 -38.32 -13.22 4.89
N THR A 320 -37.02 -13.55 4.97
CA THR A 320 -36.17 -13.33 6.13
C THR A 320 -35.20 -12.19 5.85
N ASP A 321 -34.97 -11.33 6.84
CA ASP A 321 -33.99 -10.23 6.84
C ASP A 321 -33.09 -10.40 8.08
N ASP A 322 -31.77 -10.39 7.89
CA ASP A 322 -30.78 -10.58 8.96
C ASP A 322 -30.40 -9.27 9.70
N TYR A 323 -30.97 -8.13 9.29
CA TYR A 323 -30.62 -6.77 9.71
C TYR A 323 -29.18 -6.32 9.44
N ASN A 324 -28.39 -7.16 8.78
CA ASN A 324 -27.01 -6.94 8.36
C ASN A 324 -26.89 -6.73 6.84
N GLY A 325 -28.04 -6.57 6.15
CA GLY A 325 -28.14 -6.26 4.73
C GLY A 325 -28.34 -7.49 3.84
N GLY A 326 -28.50 -8.68 4.42
CA GLY A 326 -28.89 -9.90 3.73
C GLY A 326 -30.39 -10.18 3.83
N GLN A 327 -30.97 -10.56 2.70
CA GLN A 327 -32.37 -10.97 2.61
C GLN A 327 -32.48 -12.26 1.79
N PHE A 328 -33.42 -13.10 2.18
CA PHE A 328 -33.79 -14.29 1.43
C PHE A 328 -35.30 -14.46 1.44
N GLU A 329 -35.85 -14.97 0.33
CA GLU A 329 -37.28 -15.19 0.20
C GLU A 329 -37.58 -16.62 -0.24
N LYS A 330 -38.62 -17.21 0.36
CA LYS A 330 -39.07 -18.57 0.06
C LYS A 330 -40.57 -18.61 -0.14
N GLN A 331 -41.00 -19.31 -1.18
CA GLN A 331 -42.38 -19.74 -1.31
C GLN A 331 -42.63 -20.95 -0.39
N ILE A 332 -43.67 -20.88 0.44
CA ILE A 332 -44.09 -21.95 1.34
C ILE A 332 -45.52 -22.34 0.98
N ALA A 333 -45.75 -23.65 0.80
CA ALA A 333 -47.07 -24.20 0.61
C ALA A 333 -47.65 -24.64 1.96
N ILE A 334 -48.87 -24.19 2.25
CA ILE A 334 -49.64 -24.59 3.43
C ILE A 334 -50.73 -25.57 2.97
N THR A 335 -50.84 -26.71 3.64
CA THR A 335 -51.83 -27.75 3.35
C THR A 335 -52.95 -27.69 4.38
N VAL A 336 -54.20 -27.71 3.91
CA VAL A 336 -55.34 -27.89 4.79
C VAL A 336 -55.59 -29.38 4.95
N ILE A 337 -55.74 -29.83 6.20
CA ILE A 337 -56.11 -31.21 6.51
C ILE A 337 -57.63 -31.29 6.57
N ASP A 338 -58.18 -32.16 5.72
CA ASP A 338 -59.58 -32.61 5.70
C ASP A 338 -59.91 -33.38 7.00
N GLU A 339 -60.93 -32.93 7.71
CA GLU A 339 -61.49 -33.58 8.88
C GLU A 339 -62.98 -33.89 8.70
N GLN A 340 -63.40 -35.05 9.19
CA GLN A 340 -64.78 -35.49 8.99
C GLN A 340 -65.80 -34.56 9.66
N GLU A 341 -66.58 -33.84 8.85
CA GLU A 341 -67.69 -33.01 9.34
C GLU A 341 -68.86 -33.86 9.86
N ILE A 342 -69.29 -33.61 11.10
CA ILE A 342 -70.54 -34.19 11.61
C ILE A 342 -71.70 -33.29 11.19
N ILE A 343 -72.39 -33.66 10.11
CA ILE A 343 -73.68 -33.04 9.76
C ILE A 343 -74.71 -33.46 10.82
N LEU A 344 -74.96 -32.60 11.81
CA LEU A 344 -76.08 -32.78 12.72
C LEU A 344 -77.37 -32.44 11.96
N ASN A 345 -77.97 -33.47 11.35
CA ASN A 345 -79.33 -33.35 10.84
C ASN A 345 -80.23 -32.98 12.02
N ALA A 346 -80.67 -31.72 12.08
CA ALA A 346 -81.69 -31.29 13.02
C ALA A 346 -82.96 -32.10 12.73
N VAL A 347 -83.15 -33.20 13.47
CA VAL A 347 -84.40 -33.93 13.51
C VAL A 347 -85.40 -32.97 14.15
N ASN A 348 -86.17 -32.28 13.31
CA ASN A 348 -87.38 -31.58 13.72
C ASN A 348 -88.35 -32.59 14.31
N VAL A 349 -88.22 -32.89 15.61
CA VAL A 349 -89.26 -33.58 16.37
C VAL A 349 -90.35 -32.55 16.65
N PHE A 350 -91.17 -32.26 15.64
CA PHE A 350 -92.51 -31.76 15.89
C PHE A 350 -93.29 -32.88 16.58
N SER A 351 -93.48 -32.76 17.89
CA SER A 351 -94.53 -33.51 18.57
C SER A 351 -95.84 -32.72 18.43
N PRO A 352 -96.89 -33.25 17.79
CA PRO A 352 -98.18 -32.57 17.75
C PRO A 352 -98.88 -32.71 19.11
N ASN A 353 -99.45 -31.58 19.54
CA ASN A 353 -100.33 -31.32 20.68
C ASN A 353 -101.02 -32.53 21.37
N ASN A 354 -101.01 -32.50 22.70
CA ASN A 354 -102.26 -32.47 23.49
C ASN A 354 -102.04 -31.87 24.87
#